data_AF-A0A178MWH3-F1
#
_entry.id   AF-A0A178MWH3-F1
#
_cell.length_a   1.000
_cell.length_b   1.000
_cell.length_c   1.000
_cell.angle_alpha   90.00
_cell.angle_beta   90.00
_cell.angle_gamma   90.00
#
_symmetry.space_group_name_H-M   'P 1'
#
loop_
_entity.id
_entity.type
_entity.pdbx_description
1 polymer ?
#
loop_
_entity_poly.entity_id
_entity_poly.type
_entity_poly.pdbx_seq_one_letter_code
_entity_poly.pdbx_strand_id
1 'polypeptide(L)'
;MAGSRLPGDVPPMTEDSLDRRPGLSMGLALSLLLHLLLVLAIRYADLLQFEIPEQPPTTEVEIVREEPKPQPPKQAEPKPEPPKPPPEPPKPPPEPPKPPPEPPKPKPEPPKPKPEPPKPTPVPRPPPPQLQTAPLAEKSSAPKQTPSEPGISLERRTTPPPGGLSQSAQDKILAQILRMWHYDVDRFRGSDLVINMTITIQADGTLGDYMHKNAPWKPEAVIGGYDRLAPAMKQVLESMLLALKLSQPLSLPPDDGKGWPRRMTISFRPGDL
;
A
#
# COMPACT_ATOMS: atom_id res chain seq x y z
N MET A 1 -104.19 16.08 21.58
CA MET A 1 -103.57 17.41 21.69
C MET A 1 -102.18 17.22 22.29
N ALA A 2 -101.17 17.54 21.50
CA ALA A 2 -99.75 17.46 21.88
C ALA A 2 -99.38 18.63 22.78
N GLY A 3 -98.62 18.36 23.84
CA GLY A 3 -98.10 19.35 24.78
C GLY A 3 -96.66 19.01 25.13
N SER A 4 -95.74 19.79 24.56
CA SER A 4 -94.29 19.71 24.65
C SER A 4 -93.76 19.79 26.09
N ARG A 5 -92.82 18.90 26.45
CA ARG A 5 -91.86 19.15 27.53
C ARG A 5 -90.45 19.16 26.95
N LEU A 6 -89.76 20.26 27.22
CA LEU A 6 -88.45 20.65 26.70
C LEU A 6 -87.34 19.75 27.27
N PRO A 7 -86.28 19.45 26.49
CA PRO A 7 -85.05 18.86 26.98
C PRO A 7 -84.06 19.96 27.39
N GLY A 8 -83.56 19.92 28.62
CA GLY A 8 -82.62 20.95 29.07
C GLY A 8 -82.15 20.80 30.50
N ASP A 9 -81.76 19.60 30.91
CA ASP A 9 -80.90 19.40 32.09
C ASP A 9 -79.53 18.94 31.58
N VAL A 10 -78.59 19.88 31.48
CA VAL A 10 -77.18 19.59 31.22
C VAL A 10 -76.48 19.61 32.57
N PRO A 11 -75.91 18.50 33.06
CA PRO A 11 -75.15 18.51 34.31
C PRO A 11 -73.87 19.35 34.15
N PRO A 12 -73.36 19.96 35.23
CA PRO A 12 -72.15 20.77 35.18
C PRO A 12 -70.95 19.90 34.79
N MET A 13 -70.28 20.27 33.70
CA MET A 13 -68.97 19.74 33.32
C MET A 13 -67.98 20.08 34.43
N THR A 14 -67.56 19.06 35.18
CA THR A 14 -66.48 19.16 36.15
C THR A 14 -65.15 19.35 35.41
N GLU A 15 -64.59 20.56 35.48
CA GLU A 15 -63.24 20.90 35.01
C GLU A 15 -62.14 20.33 35.93
N ASP A 16 -62.09 19.01 36.09
CA ASP A 16 -61.06 18.36 36.94
C ASP A 16 -60.43 17.15 36.24
N SER A 17 -59.92 17.37 35.01
CA SER A 17 -59.17 16.35 34.25
C SER A 17 -57.94 16.91 33.57
N LEU A 18 -57.27 17.84 34.25
CA LEU A 18 -55.94 18.36 33.90
C LEU A 18 -54.93 18.02 34.99
N ASP A 19 -54.82 16.76 35.40
CA ASP A 19 -53.55 16.36 36.02
C ASP A 19 -53.30 14.85 36.04
N ARG A 20 -52.01 14.49 35.92
CA ARG A 20 -51.40 13.15 35.83
C ARG A 20 -51.27 12.55 34.42
N ARG A 21 -50.33 13.12 33.65
CA ARG A 21 -49.51 12.32 32.71
C ARG A 21 -48.30 11.76 33.47
N PRO A 22 -48.25 10.48 33.86
CA PRO A 22 -47.16 9.88 34.65
C PRO A 22 -45.83 9.70 33.88
N GLY A 23 -45.68 10.27 32.68
CA GLY A 23 -44.54 10.00 31.78
C GLY A 23 -43.36 10.97 31.88
N LEU A 24 -43.59 12.24 32.23
CA LEU A 24 -42.54 13.27 32.11
C LEU A 24 -41.53 13.21 33.26
N SER A 25 -42.00 13.02 34.50
CA SER A 25 -41.13 12.92 35.68
C SER A 25 -40.28 11.65 35.68
N MET A 26 -40.82 10.54 35.18
CA MET A 26 -40.10 9.27 35.09
C MET A 26 -38.98 9.32 34.03
N GLY A 27 -39.23 9.95 32.88
CA GLY A 27 -38.18 10.16 31.86
C GLY A 27 -37.05 11.04 32.35
N LEU A 28 -37.38 12.10 33.11
CA LEU A 28 -36.39 13.01 33.67
C LEU A 28 -35.55 12.36 34.78
N ALA A 29 -36.19 11.55 35.64
CA ALA A 29 -35.50 10.75 36.65
C ALA A 29 -34.56 9.71 36.02
N LEU A 30 -34.99 9.01 34.98
CA LEU A 30 -34.16 8.04 34.26
C LEU A 30 -32.96 8.71 33.57
N SER A 31 -33.19 9.87 32.96
CA SER A 31 -32.11 10.67 32.36
C SER A 31 -31.08 11.09 33.40
N LEU A 32 -31.53 11.63 34.55
CA LEU A 32 -30.63 12.00 35.64
C LEU A 32 -29.82 10.81 36.17
N LEU A 33 -30.46 9.65 36.34
CA LEU A 33 -29.79 8.43 36.77
C LEU A 33 -28.71 7.98 35.78
N LEU A 34 -29.01 8.00 34.48
CA LEU A 34 -28.06 7.65 33.42
C LEU A 34 -26.84 8.58 33.43
N HIS A 35 -27.06 9.89 33.55
CA HIS A 35 -25.97 10.86 33.60
C HIS A 35 -25.11 10.66 34.85
N LEU A 36 -25.72 10.35 35.99
CA LEU A 36 -25.01 10.10 37.23
C LEU A 36 -24.13 8.84 37.13
N LEU A 37 -24.65 7.76 36.52
CA LEU A 37 -23.87 6.56 36.23
C LEU A 37 -22.71 6.82 35.26
N LEU A 38 -22.92 7.65 34.23
CA LEU A 38 -21.86 8.00 33.27
C LEU A 38 -20.73 8.79 33.95
N VAL A 39 -21.06 9.78 34.78
CA VAL A 39 -20.06 10.54 35.54
C VAL A 39 -19.30 9.61 36.49
N LEU A 40 -20.00 8.67 37.15
CA LEU A 40 -19.39 7.66 38.00
C LEU A 40 -18.42 6.78 37.20
N ALA A 41 -18.87 6.24 36.05
CA ALA A 41 -18.04 5.38 35.20
C ALA A 41 -16.76 6.08 34.74
N ILE A 42 -16.81 7.36 34.37
CA ILE A 42 -15.63 8.13 33.99
C ILE A 42 -14.68 8.32 35.19
N ARG A 43 -15.20 8.62 36.37
CA ARG A 43 -14.38 8.79 37.59
C ARG A 43 -13.68 7.50 38.03
N TYR A 44 -14.29 6.35 37.79
CA TYR A 44 -13.73 5.04 38.13
C TYR A 44 -12.98 4.38 36.96
N ALA A 45 -13.07 4.91 35.73
CA ALA A 45 -12.30 4.41 34.58
C ALA A 45 -10.79 4.62 34.77
N ASP A 46 -10.39 5.70 35.46
CA ASP A 46 -8.98 5.93 35.83
C ASP A 46 -8.44 4.88 36.82
N LEU A 47 -9.30 4.23 37.61
CA LEU A 47 -8.91 3.12 38.50
C LEU A 47 -8.81 1.78 37.77
N LEU A 48 -9.36 1.68 36.56
CA LEU A 48 -9.31 0.50 35.69
C LEU A 48 -8.19 0.60 34.65
N GLN A 49 -7.14 1.38 34.93
CA GLN A 49 -5.91 1.40 34.14
C GLN A 49 -5.38 -0.04 34.01
N PHE A 50 -5.75 -0.67 32.91
CA PHE A 50 -5.17 -1.92 32.45
C PHE A 50 -3.68 -1.66 32.34
N GLU A 51 -2.90 -2.37 33.15
CA GLU A 51 -1.46 -2.35 33.11
C GLU A 51 -1.04 -2.92 31.75
N ILE A 52 -0.88 -2.02 30.76
CA ILE A 52 -0.31 -2.38 29.48
C ILE A 52 1.12 -2.80 29.79
N PRO A 53 1.52 -4.05 29.54
CA PRO A 53 2.85 -4.51 29.87
C PRO A 53 3.86 -3.59 29.20
N GLU A 54 4.75 -3.04 30.02
CA GLU A 54 5.86 -2.17 29.61
C GLU A 54 6.57 -2.85 28.45
N GLN A 55 6.53 -2.24 27.26
CA GLN A 55 7.21 -2.81 26.10
C GLN A 55 8.69 -2.97 26.46
N PRO A 56 9.32 -4.11 26.11
CA PRO A 56 10.74 -4.29 26.40
C PRO A 56 11.52 -3.14 25.76
N PRO A 57 12.58 -2.64 26.43
CA PRO A 57 13.30 -1.46 25.97
C PRO A 57 13.71 -1.65 24.52
N THR A 58 13.28 -0.73 23.67
CA THR A 58 13.74 -0.61 22.30
C THR A 58 15.26 -0.46 22.35
N THR A 59 15.98 -1.46 21.87
CA THR A 59 17.42 -1.35 21.64
C THR A 59 17.64 -0.21 20.64
N GLU A 60 17.95 0.98 21.16
CA GLU A 60 18.44 2.09 20.36
C GLU A 60 19.79 1.64 19.80
N VAL A 61 19.79 1.18 18.56
CA VAL A 61 21.02 1.11 17.78
C VAL A 61 21.34 2.54 17.37
N GLU A 62 21.97 3.26 18.30
CA GLU A 62 22.66 4.50 17.98
C GLU A 62 23.74 4.15 16.96
N ILE A 63 23.54 4.56 15.71
CA ILE A 63 24.61 4.56 14.72
C ILE A 63 25.57 5.67 15.16
N VAL A 64 26.49 5.31 16.05
CA VAL A 64 27.65 6.11 16.39
C VAL A 64 28.41 6.32 15.09
N ARG A 65 28.29 7.52 14.53
CA ARG A 65 29.25 8.00 13.56
C ARG A 65 30.55 8.19 14.34
N GLU A 66 31.45 7.21 14.28
CA GLU A 66 32.78 7.35 14.86
C GLU A 66 33.42 8.63 14.30
N GLU A 67 33.58 9.63 15.16
CA GLU A 67 34.52 10.71 14.89
C GLU A 67 35.92 10.09 14.73
N PRO A 68 36.74 10.55 13.78
CA PRO A 68 38.05 9.95 13.54
C PRO A 68 38.90 10.11 14.79
N LYS A 69 39.17 9.00 15.49
CA LYS A 69 40.16 8.98 16.57
C LYS A 69 41.53 9.40 16.01
N PRO A 70 42.30 10.24 16.71
CA PRO A 70 43.68 10.52 16.35
C PRO A 70 44.46 9.21 16.25
N GLN A 71 45.18 9.01 15.15
CA GLN A 71 46.01 7.83 14.96
C GLN A 71 47.06 7.73 16.09
N PRO A 72 47.22 6.55 16.73
CA PRO A 72 48.31 6.33 17.66
C PRO A 72 49.66 6.34 16.90
N PRO A 73 50.77 6.74 17.56
CA PRO A 73 52.08 6.75 16.94
C PRO A 73 52.48 5.33 16.49
N LYS A 74 53.01 5.23 15.28
CA LYS A 74 53.51 3.98 14.67
C LYS A 74 54.45 3.24 15.64
N GLN A 75 53.97 2.13 16.18
CA GLN A 75 54.83 1.12 16.79
C GLN A 75 55.47 0.30 15.66
N ALA A 76 56.79 0.08 15.75
CA ALA A 76 57.55 -0.63 14.74
C ALA A 76 56.98 -2.04 14.47
N GLU A 77 56.81 -2.37 13.19
CA GLU A 77 56.30 -3.66 12.72
C GLU A 77 57.22 -4.82 13.15
N PRO A 78 56.69 -5.92 13.71
CA PRO A 78 57.43 -7.18 13.73
C PRO A 78 57.52 -7.75 12.32
N LYS A 79 58.71 -8.23 11.96
CA LYS A 79 59.04 -8.82 10.66
C LYS A 79 58.04 -9.94 10.30
N PRO A 80 57.48 -9.96 9.08
CA PRO A 80 56.51 -10.98 8.69
C PRO A 80 57.12 -12.39 8.76
N GLU A 81 56.42 -13.32 9.42
CA GLU A 81 56.67 -14.75 9.21
C GLU A 81 56.38 -15.11 7.74
N PRO A 82 57.18 -16.00 7.13
CA PRO A 82 56.95 -16.43 5.76
C PRO A 82 55.56 -17.08 5.64
N PRO A 83 54.82 -16.77 4.56
CA PRO A 83 53.47 -17.30 4.37
C PRO A 83 53.51 -18.83 4.32
N LYS A 84 52.59 -19.48 5.06
CA LYS A 84 52.37 -20.93 4.93
C LYS A 84 52.04 -21.25 3.46
N PRO A 85 52.59 -22.34 2.91
CA PRO A 85 52.29 -22.73 1.54
C PRO A 85 50.77 -22.90 1.37
N PRO A 86 50.21 -22.47 0.23
CA PRO A 86 48.79 -22.60 -0.03
C PRO A 86 48.39 -24.08 0.05
N PRO A 87 47.20 -24.38 0.61
CA PRO A 87 46.69 -25.75 0.61
C PRO A 87 46.63 -26.28 -0.83
N GLU A 88 47.03 -27.54 -1.01
CA GLU A 88 46.98 -28.20 -2.31
C GLU A 88 45.55 -28.09 -2.86
N PRO A 89 45.39 -27.79 -4.16
CA PRO A 89 44.09 -27.72 -4.78
C PRO A 89 43.35 -29.05 -4.59
N PRO A 90 42.07 -29.03 -4.21
CA PRO A 90 41.30 -30.24 -4.05
C PRO A 90 41.36 -31.04 -5.36
N LYS A 91 41.61 -32.35 -5.24
CA LYS A 91 41.62 -33.26 -6.39
C LYS A 91 40.31 -33.07 -7.17
N PRO A 92 40.38 -32.95 -8.51
CA PRO A 92 39.17 -32.79 -9.31
C PRO A 92 38.22 -33.96 -9.01
N PRO A 93 36.90 -33.69 -8.92
CA PRO A 93 35.91 -34.74 -8.76
C PRO A 93 36.09 -35.76 -9.89
N PRO A 94 35.90 -37.06 -9.61
CA PRO A 94 35.98 -38.09 -10.64
C PRO A 94 35.03 -37.74 -11.79
N GLU A 95 35.53 -37.86 -13.03
CA GLU A 95 34.73 -37.61 -14.22
C GLU A 95 33.43 -38.44 -14.14
N PRO A 96 32.27 -37.84 -14.45
CA PRO A 96 31.04 -38.60 -14.50
C PRO A 96 31.21 -39.76 -15.49
N PRO A 97 30.70 -40.96 -15.16
CA PRO A 97 30.80 -42.11 -16.04
C PRO A 97 30.23 -41.75 -17.40
N LYS A 98 30.99 -42.07 -18.47
CA LYS A 98 30.56 -41.83 -19.84
C LYS A 98 29.17 -42.46 -20.03
N PRO A 99 28.21 -41.73 -20.62
CA PRO A 99 26.91 -42.29 -20.92
C PRO A 99 27.09 -43.56 -21.77
N PRO A 100 26.28 -44.61 -21.53
CA PRO A 100 26.31 -45.80 -22.36
C PRO A 100 26.08 -45.41 -23.83
N PRO A 101 26.74 -46.08 -24.78
CA PRO A 101 26.57 -45.78 -26.19
C PRO A 101 25.08 -45.86 -26.56
N GLU A 102 24.60 -44.82 -27.25
CA GLU A 102 23.23 -44.82 -27.76
C GLU A 102 23.00 -46.06 -28.63
N PRO A 103 21.84 -46.74 -28.48
CA PRO A 103 21.49 -47.84 -29.38
C PRO A 103 21.48 -47.35 -30.83
N PRO A 104 21.95 -48.16 -31.79
CA PRO A 104 22.03 -47.76 -33.18
C PRO A 104 20.66 -47.34 -33.70
N LYS A 105 20.58 -46.14 -34.26
CA LYS A 105 19.38 -45.61 -34.90
C LYS A 105 18.90 -46.59 -35.98
N PRO A 106 17.62 -46.94 -36.02
CA PRO A 106 17.08 -47.77 -37.09
C PRO A 106 17.29 -47.10 -38.45
N LYS A 107 17.69 -47.92 -39.43
CA LYS A 107 17.91 -47.54 -40.83
C LYS A 107 16.63 -46.85 -41.36
N PRO A 108 16.73 -45.70 -42.03
CA PRO A 108 15.58 -45.08 -42.66
C PRO A 108 14.99 -46.01 -43.73
N GLU A 109 13.69 -46.28 -43.65
CA GLU A 109 12.95 -46.87 -44.75
C GLU A 109 12.96 -45.91 -45.97
N PRO A 110 13.01 -46.44 -47.21
CA PRO A 110 12.95 -45.63 -48.40
C PRO A 110 11.61 -44.87 -48.48
N PRO A 111 11.62 -43.58 -48.87
CA PRO A 111 10.40 -42.78 -48.94
C PRO A 111 9.45 -43.30 -50.02
N LYS A 112 8.18 -43.52 -49.64
CA LYS A 112 7.08 -43.74 -50.59
C LYS A 112 6.85 -42.48 -51.44
N PRO A 113 6.52 -42.64 -52.74
CA PRO A 113 6.25 -41.52 -53.62
C PRO A 113 5.03 -40.71 -53.16
N LYS A 114 5.16 -39.39 -53.33
CA LYS A 114 4.28 -38.32 -52.86
C LYS A 114 2.99 -38.29 -53.70
N PRO A 115 1.79 -38.34 -53.10
CA PRO A 115 0.54 -38.02 -53.80
C PRO A 115 0.49 -36.52 -54.11
N GLU A 116 0.04 -36.18 -55.32
CA GLU A 116 -0.22 -34.79 -55.73
C GLU A 116 -1.33 -34.15 -54.87
N PRO A 117 -1.21 -32.85 -54.54
CA PRO A 117 -2.21 -32.15 -53.73
C PRO A 117 -3.48 -31.85 -54.54
N PRO A 118 -4.68 -32.13 -54.00
CA PRO A 118 -5.91 -31.59 -54.57
C PRO A 118 -5.95 -30.06 -54.39
N LYS A 119 -6.36 -29.36 -55.45
CA LYS A 119 -6.51 -27.90 -55.51
C LYS A 119 -7.51 -27.39 -54.46
N PRO A 120 -7.25 -26.21 -53.85
CA PRO A 120 -8.12 -25.63 -52.83
C PRO A 120 -9.41 -25.04 -53.43
N THR A 121 -10.55 -25.38 -52.84
CA THR A 121 -11.81 -24.65 -53.01
C THR A 121 -11.81 -23.41 -52.12
N PRO A 122 -12.03 -22.20 -52.64
CA PRO A 122 -12.04 -20.97 -51.83
C PRO A 122 -13.35 -20.84 -51.04
N VAL A 123 -13.23 -20.72 -49.71
CA VAL A 123 -14.31 -20.26 -48.84
C VAL A 123 -14.33 -18.72 -48.86
N PRO A 124 -15.47 -18.05 -49.11
CA PRO A 124 -15.57 -16.59 -49.08
C PRO A 124 -15.28 -16.06 -47.67
N ARG A 125 -14.33 -15.12 -47.55
CA ARG A 125 -14.14 -14.33 -46.33
C ARG A 125 -15.18 -13.19 -46.28
N PRO A 126 -15.77 -12.89 -45.11
CA PRO A 126 -16.58 -11.69 -44.95
C PRO A 126 -15.70 -10.43 -45.13
N PRO A 127 -16.25 -9.34 -45.69
CA PRO A 127 -15.50 -8.10 -45.88
C PRO A 127 -15.12 -7.47 -44.54
N PRO A 128 -13.93 -6.86 -44.42
CA PRO A 128 -13.55 -6.09 -43.24
C PRO A 128 -14.46 -4.85 -43.10
N PRO A 129 -14.81 -4.44 -41.86
CA PRO A 129 -15.53 -3.19 -41.63
C PRO A 129 -14.70 -2.02 -42.16
N GLN A 130 -15.25 -1.29 -43.13
CA GLN A 130 -14.69 -0.03 -43.61
C GLN A 130 -14.90 1.02 -42.52
N LEU A 131 -13.82 1.40 -41.84
CA LEU A 131 -13.80 2.62 -41.06
C LEU A 131 -13.83 3.79 -42.02
N GLN A 132 -14.91 4.55 -41.97
CA GLN A 132 -15.09 5.80 -42.70
C GLN A 132 -13.97 6.76 -42.30
N THR A 133 -13.18 7.20 -43.27
CA THR A 133 -12.28 8.34 -43.11
C THR A 133 -13.12 9.61 -42.98
N ALA A 134 -13.18 10.18 -41.78
CA ALA A 134 -13.54 11.58 -41.60
C ALA A 134 -12.32 12.47 -41.91
N PRO A 135 -12.48 13.57 -42.67
CA PRO A 135 -11.40 14.53 -42.90
C PRO A 135 -11.42 15.64 -41.84
N LEU A 136 -10.33 16.44 -41.82
CA LEU A 136 -10.08 17.63 -41.00
C LEU A 136 -9.64 17.34 -39.55
N ALA A 137 -8.64 18.00 -38.95
CA ALA A 137 -7.94 19.21 -39.35
C ALA A 137 -6.50 19.25 -38.80
N GLU A 138 -5.68 20.03 -39.50
CA GLU A 138 -4.29 20.38 -39.24
C GLU A 138 -4.03 20.96 -37.84
N LYS A 139 -3.04 20.41 -37.13
CA LYS A 139 -2.01 21.14 -36.35
C LYS A 139 -1.15 20.14 -35.59
N SER A 140 -0.10 19.66 -36.25
CA SER A 140 1.07 19.08 -35.57
C SER A 140 2.29 19.88 -36.01
N SER A 141 2.63 20.88 -35.20
CA SER A 141 3.96 21.46 -35.21
C SER A 141 4.76 20.73 -34.14
N ALA A 142 5.50 19.70 -34.55
CA ALA A 142 6.56 19.14 -33.74
C ALA A 142 7.77 20.07 -33.80
N PRO A 143 8.38 20.49 -32.67
CA PRO A 143 9.74 20.99 -32.68
C PRO A 143 10.70 19.79 -32.76
N LYS A 144 11.47 19.83 -33.84
CA LYS A 144 12.67 19.04 -34.12
C LYS A 144 13.66 19.22 -32.96
N GLN A 145 13.89 18.20 -32.14
CA GLN A 145 15.02 18.18 -31.22
C GLN A 145 16.26 17.72 -31.98
N THR A 146 17.19 18.65 -32.13
CA THR A 146 18.56 18.48 -32.62
C THR A 146 19.44 17.79 -31.54
N PRO A 147 20.54 17.14 -31.93
CA PRO A 147 21.39 16.35 -31.03
C PRO A 147 22.26 17.18 -30.07
N SER A 148 22.35 16.67 -28.83
CA SER A 148 23.45 16.74 -27.86
C SER A 148 24.27 18.02 -27.69
N GLU A 149 24.14 18.64 -26.52
CA GLU A 149 25.29 19.11 -25.74
C GLU A 149 25.25 18.54 -24.30
N PRO A 150 26.40 18.20 -23.71
CA PRO A 150 26.49 17.51 -22.43
C PRO A 150 26.48 18.49 -21.26
N GLY A 151 25.53 18.31 -20.35
CA GLY A 151 25.61 18.93 -19.02
C GLY A 151 24.28 19.35 -18.47
N ILE A 152 23.52 18.42 -17.88
CA ILE A 152 22.98 18.53 -16.51
C ILE A 152 22.85 17.09 -16.03
N SER A 153 23.85 16.59 -15.30
CA SER A 153 23.67 15.41 -14.47
C SER A 153 23.03 15.89 -13.18
N LEU A 154 21.70 15.80 -13.09
CA LEU A 154 21.02 15.62 -11.82
C LEU A 154 20.38 14.23 -11.84
N GLU A 155 21.25 13.24 -12.01
CA GLU A 155 20.93 11.83 -11.90
C GLU A 155 20.59 11.52 -10.44
N ARG A 156 19.35 11.76 -10.00
CA ARG A 156 18.80 11.01 -8.85
C ARG A 156 18.22 9.69 -9.39
N ARG A 157 19.08 8.85 -9.97
CA ARG A 157 18.79 7.42 -10.08
C ARG A 157 18.91 6.84 -8.68
N THR A 158 17.83 6.90 -7.92
CA THR A 158 17.66 6.03 -6.76
C THR A 158 17.58 4.62 -7.33
N THR A 159 18.70 3.91 -7.36
CA THR A 159 18.72 2.50 -7.75
C THR A 159 17.78 1.79 -6.78
N PRO A 160 16.72 1.11 -7.26
CA PRO A 160 15.86 0.34 -6.37
C PRO A 160 16.74 -0.65 -5.60
N PRO A 161 16.51 -0.85 -4.29
CA PRO A 161 17.22 -1.87 -3.54
C PRO A 161 17.11 -3.23 -4.27
N PRO A 162 18.14 -4.10 -4.21
CA PRO A 162 18.09 -5.42 -4.83
C PRO A 162 16.83 -6.16 -4.39
N GLY A 163 15.98 -6.55 -5.35
CA GLY A 163 14.68 -7.19 -5.10
C GLY A 163 13.47 -6.25 -5.05
N GLY A 164 13.66 -4.94 -5.18
CA GLY A 164 12.60 -3.95 -5.26
C GLY A 164 11.88 -3.90 -6.62
N LEU A 165 10.67 -3.33 -6.63
CA LEU A 165 9.88 -3.08 -7.84
C LEU A 165 10.58 -2.10 -8.79
N SER A 166 10.38 -2.26 -10.10
CA SER A 166 10.88 -1.31 -11.12
C SER A 166 10.26 0.08 -10.93
N GLN A 167 10.97 1.15 -11.29
CA GLN A 167 10.48 2.53 -11.11
C GLN A 167 9.07 2.75 -11.71
N SER A 168 8.82 2.29 -12.93
CA SER A 168 7.49 2.41 -13.56
C SER A 168 6.38 1.68 -12.82
N ALA A 169 6.70 0.56 -12.15
CA ALA A 169 5.75 -0.13 -11.29
C ALA A 169 5.48 0.66 -10.00
N GLN A 170 6.53 1.25 -9.41
CA GLN A 170 6.38 2.14 -8.24
C GLN A 170 5.48 3.33 -8.57
N ASP A 171 5.72 3.98 -9.72
CA ASP A 171 4.94 5.13 -10.18
C ASP A 171 3.47 4.76 -10.42
N LYS A 172 3.21 3.59 -11.02
CA LYS A 172 1.83 3.09 -11.24
C LYS A 172 1.11 2.84 -9.92
N ILE A 173 1.79 2.25 -8.95
CA ILE A 173 1.22 1.99 -7.62
C ILE A 173 0.98 3.31 -6.87
N LEU A 174 1.95 4.23 -6.91
CA LEU A 174 1.82 5.57 -6.32
C LEU A 174 0.62 6.30 -6.93
N ALA A 175 0.48 6.33 -8.25
CA ALA A 175 -0.66 6.96 -8.92
C ALA A 175 -2.00 6.34 -8.50
N GLN A 176 -2.06 5.02 -8.30
CA GLN A 176 -3.25 4.34 -7.80
C GLN A 176 -3.60 4.77 -6.37
N ILE A 177 -2.61 4.90 -5.49
CA ILE A 177 -2.79 5.37 -4.11
C ILE A 177 -3.25 6.82 -4.10
N LEU A 178 -2.58 7.70 -4.86
CA LEU A 178 -2.91 9.12 -4.94
C LEU A 178 -4.31 9.37 -5.48
N ARG A 179 -4.80 8.54 -6.41
CA ARG A 179 -6.18 8.61 -6.90
C ARG A 179 -7.22 8.39 -5.79
N MET A 180 -6.88 7.59 -4.77
CA MET A 180 -7.74 7.33 -3.62
C MET A 180 -7.49 8.30 -2.46
N TRP A 181 -6.42 9.10 -2.53
CA TRP A 181 -6.04 10.00 -1.47
C TRP A 181 -6.72 11.35 -1.61
N HIS A 182 -7.77 11.54 -0.81
CA HIS A 182 -8.49 12.81 -0.73
C HIS A 182 -7.94 13.64 0.43
N TYR A 183 -6.97 14.49 0.11
CA TYR A 183 -6.42 15.44 1.06
C TYR A 183 -6.18 16.78 0.39
N ASP A 184 -6.36 17.87 1.13
CA ASP A 184 -5.98 19.20 0.64
C ASP A 184 -4.46 19.30 0.61
N VAL A 185 -3.86 19.06 -0.56
CA VAL A 185 -2.42 19.15 -0.78
C VAL A 185 -1.94 20.59 -0.93
N ASP A 186 -2.84 21.51 -1.30
CA ASP A 186 -2.49 22.91 -1.56
C ASP A 186 -1.98 23.61 -0.29
N ARG A 187 -2.46 23.17 0.88
CA ARG A 187 -1.96 23.65 2.18
C ARG A 187 -0.47 23.33 2.45
N PHE A 188 0.14 22.43 1.66
CA PHE A 188 1.54 22.05 1.75
C PHE A 188 2.42 22.64 0.66
N ARG A 189 1.86 23.48 -0.24
CA ARG A 189 2.67 24.18 -1.23
C ARG A 189 3.71 25.05 -0.53
N GLY A 190 4.97 24.89 -0.95
CA GLY A 190 6.11 25.56 -0.34
C GLY A 190 6.58 24.96 1.00
N SER A 191 5.99 23.86 1.47
CA SER A 191 6.52 23.11 2.61
C SER A 191 7.57 22.09 2.16
N ASP A 192 8.59 21.86 3.00
CA ASP A 192 9.58 20.81 2.79
C ASP A 192 9.11 19.42 3.25
N LEU A 193 7.80 19.22 3.42
CA LEU A 193 7.24 17.96 3.90
C LEU A 193 7.48 16.85 2.87
N VAL A 194 8.23 15.83 3.26
CA VAL A 194 8.44 14.61 2.49
C VAL A 194 7.77 13.45 3.23
N ILE A 195 6.85 12.77 2.56
CA ILE A 195 6.28 11.52 3.05
C ILE A 195 7.11 10.39 2.47
N ASN A 196 7.76 9.62 3.35
CA ASN A 196 8.49 8.41 3.00
C ASN A 196 7.84 7.21 3.70
N MET A 197 7.47 6.19 2.93
CA MET A 197 6.86 4.97 3.45
C MET A 197 7.46 3.75 2.78
N THR A 198 7.63 2.68 3.55
CA THR A 198 8.04 1.38 3.05
C THR A 198 6.88 0.41 3.22
N ILE A 199 6.43 -0.17 2.10
CA ILE A 199 5.30 -1.09 2.07
C ILE A 199 5.75 -2.46 1.55
N THR A 200 5.14 -3.52 2.09
CA THR A 200 5.33 -4.89 1.64
C THR A 200 4.09 -5.32 0.87
N ILE A 201 4.26 -5.71 -0.39
CA ILE A 201 3.18 -6.07 -1.29
C ILE A 201 3.21 -7.58 -1.53
N GLN A 202 2.05 -8.21 -1.39
CA GLN A 202 1.84 -9.63 -1.59
C GLN A 202 1.53 -9.96 -3.05
N ALA A 203 1.59 -11.25 -3.42
CA ALA A 203 1.30 -11.73 -4.77
C ALA A 203 -0.13 -11.43 -5.25
N ASP A 204 -1.08 -11.24 -4.33
CA ASP A 204 -2.48 -10.92 -4.61
C ASP A 204 -2.75 -9.40 -4.71
N GLY A 205 -1.70 -8.57 -4.59
CA GLY A 205 -1.81 -7.12 -4.62
C GLY A 205 -2.24 -6.50 -3.29
N THR A 206 -2.43 -7.29 -2.23
CA THR A 206 -2.68 -6.76 -0.90
C THR A 206 -1.37 -6.32 -0.23
N LEU A 207 -1.50 -5.45 0.76
CA LEU A 207 -0.39 -5.05 1.60
C LEU A 207 -0.23 -6.02 2.78
N GLY A 208 1.00 -6.22 3.23
CA GLY A 208 1.31 -7.01 4.43
C GLY A 208 0.92 -6.30 5.73
N ASP A 209 0.97 -7.08 6.82
CA ASP A 209 0.94 -6.61 8.20
C ASP A 209 -0.28 -5.70 8.52
N TYR A 210 -0.06 -4.64 9.31
CA TYR A 210 -1.08 -3.67 9.73
C TYR A 210 -1.67 -2.83 8.59
N MET A 211 -1.04 -2.85 7.41
CA MET A 211 -1.50 -2.14 6.21
C MET A 211 -2.49 -2.96 5.37
N HIS A 212 -2.72 -4.24 5.68
CA HIS A 212 -3.68 -5.07 4.96
C HIS A 212 -5.10 -4.47 5.04
N LYS A 213 -5.89 -4.56 3.96
CA LYS A 213 -7.24 -3.94 3.88
C LYS A 213 -8.18 -4.33 5.04
N ASN A 214 -8.08 -5.57 5.52
CA ASN A 214 -8.90 -6.11 6.60
C ASN A 214 -8.23 -6.04 7.98
N ALA A 215 -7.00 -5.53 8.09
CA ALA A 215 -6.34 -5.40 9.38
C ALA A 215 -7.04 -4.35 10.25
N PRO A 216 -7.03 -4.48 11.59
CA PRO A 216 -7.52 -3.45 12.49
C PRO A 216 -6.88 -2.08 12.20
N TRP A 217 -7.63 -1.00 12.43
CA TRP A 217 -7.10 0.36 12.32
C TRP A 217 -6.15 0.64 13.49
N LYS A 218 -4.84 0.61 13.21
CA LYS A 218 -3.74 0.86 14.17
C LYS A 218 -2.66 1.74 13.52
N PRO A 219 -2.92 3.04 13.31
CA PRO A 219 -1.95 3.95 12.70
C PRO A 219 -0.62 4.01 13.45
N GLU A 220 -0.63 3.86 14.78
CA GLU A 220 0.55 3.85 15.65
C GLU A 220 1.50 2.67 15.38
N ALA A 221 0.99 1.56 14.85
CA ALA A 221 1.81 0.40 14.49
C ALA A 221 2.50 0.57 13.13
N VAL A 222 2.07 1.55 12.33
CA VAL A 222 2.56 1.80 10.97
C VAL A 222 3.39 3.07 10.89
N ILE A 223 2.97 4.12 11.59
CA ILE A 223 3.56 5.44 11.55
C ILE A 223 4.54 5.57 12.71
N GLY A 224 5.84 5.62 12.39
CA GLY A 224 6.89 5.82 13.38
C GLY A 224 6.69 7.13 14.16
N GLY A 225 6.77 7.06 15.49
CA GLY A 225 6.64 8.22 16.36
C GLY A 225 5.24 8.87 16.35
N TYR A 226 4.20 8.12 15.95
CA TYR A 226 2.83 8.60 15.81
C TYR A 226 2.37 9.49 16.99
N ASP A 227 2.60 9.07 18.23
CA ASP A 227 2.14 9.81 19.42
C ASP A 227 2.71 11.23 19.50
N ARG A 228 3.95 11.43 19.03
CA ARG A 228 4.69 12.69 19.06
C ARG A 228 4.33 13.64 17.91
N LEU A 229 3.57 13.17 16.92
CA LEU A 229 3.21 13.97 15.76
C LEU A 229 2.17 15.05 16.14
N ALA A 230 2.34 16.23 15.53
CA ALA A 230 1.32 17.28 15.60
C ALA A 230 -0.02 16.78 15.03
N PRO A 231 -1.19 17.25 15.55
CA PRO A 231 -2.50 16.78 15.11
C PRO A 231 -2.72 16.90 13.59
N ALA A 232 -2.25 18.00 12.99
CA ALA A 232 -2.34 18.19 11.55
C ALA A 232 -1.53 17.14 10.75
N MET A 233 -0.38 16.71 11.26
CA MET A 233 0.46 15.68 10.62
C MET A 233 -0.15 14.29 10.77
N LYS A 234 -0.72 13.98 11.95
CA LYS A 234 -1.47 12.74 12.19
C LYS A 234 -2.56 12.55 11.14
N GLN A 235 -3.38 13.59 10.94
CA GLN A 235 -4.45 13.57 9.93
C GLN A 235 -3.95 13.30 8.50
N VAL A 236 -2.81 13.88 8.11
CA VAL A 236 -2.21 13.64 6.78
C VAL A 236 -1.84 12.17 6.63
N LEU A 237 -1.06 11.65 7.58
CA LEU A 237 -0.53 10.30 7.50
C LEU A 237 -1.63 9.25 7.67
N GLU A 238 -2.63 9.50 8.51
CA GLU A 238 -3.83 8.67 8.63
C GLU A 238 -4.64 8.67 7.33
N SER A 239 -4.88 9.83 6.71
CA SER A 239 -5.60 9.87 5.42
C SER A 239 -4.84 9.13 4.32
N MET A 240 -3.52 9.19 4.32
CA MET A 240 -2.66 8.43 3.42
C MET A 240 -2.74 6.92 3.70
N LEU A 241 -2.68 6.52 4.97
CA LEU A 241 -2.85 5.12 5.38
C LEU A 241 -4.22 4.58 4.97
N LEU A 242 -5.27 5.40 5.09
CA LEU A 242 -6.60 5.06 4.62
C LEU A 242 -6.62 4.88 3.09
N ALA A 243 -6.01 5.79 2.33
CA ALA A 243 -5.88 5.67 0.88
C ALA A 243 -5.14 4.39 0.47
N LEU A 244 -4.05 4.04 1.17
CA LEU A 244 -3.35 2.76 0.99
C LEU A 244 -4.27 1.55 1.20
N LYS A 245 -5.10 1.56 2.26
CA LYS A 245 -6.06 0.47 2.52
C LYS A 245 -7.15 0.39 1.47
N LEU A 246 -7.69 1.54 1.04
CA LEU A 246 -8.74 1.63 0.02
C LEU A 246 -8.24 1.29 -1.39
N SER A 247 -6.94 1.48 -1.65
CA SER A 247 -6.33 1.19 -2.96
C SER A 247 -6.12 -0.31 -3.22
N GLN A 248 -6.29 -1.18 -2.23
CA GLN A 248 -6.08 -2.62 -2.38
C GLN A 248 -7.26 -3.33 -3.07
N PRO A 249 -7.01 -4.29 -3.98
CA PRO A 249 -5.69 -4.78 -4.39
C PRO A 249 -4.97 -3.82 -5.35
N LEU A 250 -3.66 -3.70 -5.16
CA LEU A 250 -2.77 -2.89 -5.99
C LEU A 250 -2.55 -3.55 -7.37
N SER A 251 -2.44 -2.72 -8.40
CA SER A 251 -2.11 -3.20 -9.75
C SER A 251 -0.63 -3.55 -9.84
N LEU A 252 -0.32 -4.84 -9.68
CA LEU A 252 1.04 -5.36 -9.73
C LEU A 252 1.61 -5.30 -11.16
N PRO A 253 2.93 -5.07 -11.32
CA PRO A 253 3.59 -5.27 -12.60
C PRO A 253 3.65 -6.77 -12.95
N PRO A 254 3.96 -7.11 -14.22
CA PRO A 254 4.24 -8.49 -14.59
C PRO A 254 5.30 -9.11 -13.69
N ASP A 255 5.15 -10.40 -13.37
CA ASP A 255 6.11 -11.12 -12.56
C ASP A 255 7.47 -11.17 -13.28
N ASP A 256 8.47 -10.55 -12.67
CA ASP A 256 9.85 -10.54 -13.18
C ASP A 256 10.69 -11.72 -12.64
N GLY A 257 10.05 -12.70 -11.98
CA GLY A 257 10.70 -13.91 -11.46
C GLY A 257 11.41 -13.73 -10.11
N LYS A 258 11.36 -12.54 -9.50
CA LYS A 258 11.97 -12.27 -8.18
C LYS A 258 11.16 -12.80 -6.99
N GLY A 259 9.99 -13.38 -7.24
CA GLY A 259 9.10 -13.91 -6.20
C GLY A 259 8.35 -12.82 -5.42
N TRP A 260 7.59 -13.27 -4.44
CA TRP A 260 6.76 -12.47 -3.52
C TRP A 260 7.01 -12.93 -2.08
N PRO A 261 6.88 -12.07 -1.05
CA PRO A 261 6.48 -10.64 -1.08
C PRO A 261 7.56 -9.70 -1.65
N ARG A 262 7.15 -8.50 -2.06
CA ARG A 262 8.06 -7.44 -2.52
C ARG A 262 7.97 -6.22 -1.63
N ARG A 263 9.14 -5.67 -1.29
CA ARG A 263 9.25 -4.42 -0.55
C ARG A 263 9.42 -3.25 -1.51
N MET A 264 8.70 -2.18 -1.27
CA MET A 264 8.77 -0.94 -2.03
C MET A 264 8.85 0.25 -1.11
N THR A 265 9.70 1.21 -1.45
CA THR A 265 9.76 2.49 -0.76
C THR A 265 9.16 3.55 -1.67
N ILE A 266 8.16 4.25 -1.16
CA ILE A 266 7.51 5.38 -1.82
C ILE A 266 7.95 6.63 -1.08
N SER A 267 8.46 7.62 -1.81
CA SER A 267 8.83 8.92 -1.26
C SER A 267 8.33 10.01 -2.19
N PHE A 268 7.53 10.94 -1.66
CA PHE A 268 7.05 12.09 -2.43
C PHE A 268 6.78 13.29 -1.52
N ARG A 269 6.65 14.46 -2.13
CA ARG A 269 6.27 15.70 -1.47
C ARG A 269 4.82 16.02 -1.81
N PRO A 270 3.91 16.15 -0.83
CA PRO A 270 2.52 16.50 -1.11
C PRO A 270 2.38 17.82 -1.86
N GLY A 271 3.27 18.79 -1.62
CA GLY A 271 3.24 20.09 -2.30
C GLY A 271 3.63 20.06 -3.79
N ASP A 272 4.16 18.94 -4.30
CA ASP A 272 4.55 18.76 -5.71
C ASP A 272 3.45 18.07 -6.55
N LEU A 273 2.32 17.69 -5.93
CA LEU A 273 1.22 16.96 -6.56
C LEU A 273 0.21 17.85 -7.29
#